data_AF-A0A3M6VM23-F1
#
_entry.id   AF-A0A3M6VM23-F1
#
_cell.length_a   1.000
_cell.length_b   1.000
_cell.length_c   1.000
_cell.angle_alpha   90.00
_cell.angle_beta   90.00
_cell.angle_gamma   90.00
#
_symmetry.space_group_name_H-M   'P 1'
#
loop_
_entity.id
_entity.type
_entity.pdbx_description
1 polymer ?
#
loop_
_entity_poly.entity_id
_entity_poly.type
_entity_poly.pdbx_seq_one_letter_code
_entity_poly.pdbx_strand_id
1 'polypeptide(L)'
;MGPSYLSSSLNQRAIPKTKQSSKLLKFLVPIFCGVVVIIIIVVIALHAKSSDGSSTSGEGDGNAASSSSSTLSSSCARVDPKDRTVAFWQSEVAGCDTVPEGVTHFVFGFALVMEESAVALLTKFRFDGLDLDDETVGAQFSADRTVGLLKATREALDAAGNTSALLTYDAYFTEGDTSVCTAAESAAYSRCFPTKVLEYVDWVNIMAYNIDKDNDTAAAIYAAAVNTTFAAWGTQLGGNFSLATIGLCVEGGCAYGPGPNATVIAEWKEFARQDGHGGMMIYAASTEVAEDFPVTRSIISTT
;
A
#
# COMPACT_ATOMS: atom_id res chain seq x y z
N MET A 1 42.89 -46.58 -37.13
CA MET A 1 41.60 -45.87 -37.13
C MET A 1 40.70 -46.54 -36.10
N GLY A 2 39.94 -45.77 -35.33
CA GLY A 2 39.11 -46.27 -34.23
C GLY A 2 38.98 -45.20 -33.13
N PRO A 3 37.79 -44.62 -32.90
CA PRO A 3 37.59 -43.58 -31.91
C PRO A 3 37.01 -44.11 -30.59
N SER A 4 37.45 -43.55 -29.47
CA SER A 4 36.98 -43.87 -28.12
C SER A 4 35.88 -42.91 -27.66
N TYR A 5 34.83 -43.44 -27.04
CA TYR A 5 33.95 -42.70 -26.12
C TYR A 5 33.69 -43.63 -24.92
N LEU A 6 34.42 -43.46 -23.81
CA LEU A 6 34.19 -42.48 -22.72
C LEU A 6 32.88 -42.73 -21.97
N SER A 7 33.04 -43.25 -20.75
CA SER A 7 31.98 -43.39 -19.74
C SER A 7 31.85 -42.12 -18.92
N SER A 8 30.64 -41.77 -18.50
CA SER A 8 30.35 -40.68 -17.55
C SER A 8 29.41 -41.16 -16.45
N SER A 9 29.65 -40.71 -15.23
CA SER A 9 29.03 -41.25 -14.02
C SER A 9 27.67 -40.61 -13.68
N LEU A 10 26.72 -41.44 -13.25
CA LEU A 10 25.46 -40.99 -12.66
C LEU A 10 25.69 -40.44 -11.24
N ASN A 11 25.73 -39.12 -11.11
CA ASN A 11 25.71 -38.46 -9.81
C ASN A 11 24.29 -38.51 -9.19
N GLN A 12 24.06 -39.41 -8.25
CA GLN A 12 22.84 -39.41 -7.44
C GLN A 12 22.85 -38.24 -6.46
N ARG A 13 22.07 -37.19 -6.77
CA ARG A 13 21.89 -36.04 -5.86
C ARG A 13 20.90 -36.41 -4.76
N ALA A 14 21.33 -36.31 -3.49
CA ALA A 14 20.48 -36.67 -2.36
C ALA A 14 19.31 -35.70 -2.17
N ILE A 15 18.11 -36.24 -1.88
CA ILE A 15 16.91 -35.45 -1.60
C ILE A 15 17.03 -34.84 -0.18
N PRO A 16 16.87 -33.51 -0.01
CA PRO A 16 16.89 -32.89 1.32
C PRO A 16 15.67 -33.34 2.13
N LYS A 17 15.91 -33.86 3.35
CA LYS A 17 14.83 -34.25 4.26
C LYS A 17 14.11 -33.01 4.77
N THR A 18 12.81 -32.88 4.46
CA THR A 18 11.96 -31.82 4.98
C THR A 18 11.86 -31.89 6.51
N LYS A 19 12.11 -30.76 7.17
CA LYS A 19 12.20 -30.67 8.64
C LYS A 19 10.80 -30.75 9.25
N GLN A 20 10.42 -31.93 9.75
CA GLN A 20 9.11 -32.21 10.33
C GLN A 20 8.82 -31.26 11.51
N SER A 21 8.03 -30.20 11.28
CA SER A 21 7.71 -29.22 12.31
C SER A 21 6.77 -29.81 13.36
N SER A 22 7.12 -29.60 14.64
CA SER A 22 6.38 -30.19 15.76
C SER A 22 4.97 -29.62 15.83
N LYS A 23 3.95 -30.50 15.76
CA LYS A 23 2.54 -30.13 15.95
C LYS A 23 2.29 -29.45 17.30
N LEU A 24 3.12 -29.73 18.30
CA LEU A 24 3.04 -29.12 19.64
C LEU A 24 3.25 -27.60 19.59
N LEU A 25 4.16 -27.11 18.74
CA LEU A 25 4.49 -25.70 18.65
C LEU A 25 3.31 -24.88 18.10
N LYS A 26 2.60 -25.43 17.10
CA LYS A 26 1.40 -24.81 16.52
C LYS A 26 0.22 -24.71 17.49
N PHE A 27 0.21 -25.49 18.58
CA PHE A 27 -0.86 -25.47 19.57
C PHE A 27 -0.59 -24.49 20.73
N LEU A 28 0.68 -24.17 21.01
CA LEU A 28 1.08 -23.31 22.13
C LEU A 28 1.04 -21.81 21.80
N VAL A 29 1.34 -21.43 20.55
CA VAL A 29 1.31 -20.03 20.08
C VAL A 29 -0.03 -19.33 20.38
N PRO A 30 -1.21 -19.82 19.97
CA PRO A 30 -2.49 -19.12 20.21
C PRO A 30 -2.83 -18.97 21.70
N ILE A 31 -2.41 -19.93 22.54
CA ILE A 31 -2.60 -19.86 24.00
C ILE A 31 -1.76 -18.72 24.58
N PHE A 32 -0.50 -18.58 24.15
CA PHE A 32 0.39 -17.53 24.64
C PHE A 32 -0.10 -16.13 24.22
N CYS A 33 -0.54 -15.97 22.97
CA CYS A 33 -1.16 -14.73 22.48
C CYS A 33 -2.41 -14.34 23.30
N GLY A 34 -3.30 -15.31 23.58
CA GLY A 34 -4.52 -15.06 24.35
C GLY A 34 -4.25 -14.56 25.78
N VAL A 35 -3.23 -15.10 26.46
CA VAL A 35 -2.84 -14.66 27.81
C VAL A 35 -2.29 -13.23 27.80
N VAL A 36 -1.48 -12.86 26.79
CA VAL A 36 -0.93 -11.50 26.65
C VAL A 36 -2.05 -10.47 26.45
N VAL A 37 -3.03 -10.75 25.58
CA VAL A 37 -4.18 -9.86 25.33
C VAL A 37 -5.01 -9.62 26.60
N ILE A 38 -5.26 -10.66 27.39
CA ILE A 38 -6.01 -10.55 28.66
C ILE A 38 -5.26 -9.64 29.66
N ILE A 39 -3.94 -9.75 29.76
CA ILE A 39 -3.13 -8.88 30.65
C ILE A 39 -3.23 -7.41 30.22
N ILE A 40 -3.13 -7.13 28.91
CA ILE A 40 -3.22 -5.77 28.37
C ILE A 40 -4.59 -5.13 28.70
N ILE A 41 -5.69 -5.85 28.48
CA ILE A 41 -7.05 -5.36 28.78
C ILE A 41 -7.20 -4.99 30.27
N VAL A 42 -6.64 -5.79 31.18
CA VAL A 42 -6.69 -5.50 32.63
C VAL A 42 -5.88 -4.25 32.99
N VAL A 43 -4.72 -4.02 32.36
CA VAL A 43 -3.89 -2.82 32.61
C VAL A 43 -4.59 -1.55 32.11
N ILE A 44 -5.22 -1.59 30.93
CA ILE A 44 -5.99 -0.48 30.36
C ILE A 44 -7.19 -0.14 31.25
N ALA A 45 -7.96 -1.14 31.67
CA ALA A 45 -9.12 -0.95 32.55
C ALA A 45 -8.76 -0.37 33.94
N LEU A 46 -7.52 -0.54 34.39
CA LEU A 46 -7.02 0.08 35.63
C LEU A 46 -6.56 1.53 35.43
N HIS A 47 -6.02 1.90 34.26
CA HIS A 47 -5.62 3.28 33.97
C HIS A 47 -6.82 4.19 33.62
N ALA A 48 -7.81 3.67 32.89
CA ALA A 48 -8.98 4.43 32.45
C ALA A 48 -9.85 5.02 33.59
N LYS A 49 -9.57 4.66 34.85
CA LYS A 49 -10.32 5.11 36.04
C LYS A 49 -9.70 6.33 36.74
N SER A 50 -8.67 6.95 36.18
CA SER A 50 -7.83 7.95 36.89
C SER A 50 -7.86 9.39 36.34
N SER A 51 -8.60 9.67 35.26
CA SER A 51 -8.54 10.97 34.57
C SER A 51 -9.92 11.47 34.14
N ASP A 52 -10.49 12.42 34.89
CA ASP A 52 -11.73 13.14 34.57
C ASP A 52 -11.43 14.65 34.63
N GLY A 53 -11.71 15.41 33.55
CA GLY A 53 -11.12 16.76 33.39
C GLY A 53 -11.69 17.64 32.26
N SER A 54 -12.81 18.31 32.56
CA SER A 54 -13.30 19.58 31.96
C SER A 54 -12.17 20.58 31.61
N SER A 55 -12.19 21.43 30.57
CA SER A 55 -13.09 21.73 29.41
C SER A 55 -12.28 22.61 28.39
N THR A 56 -12.76 23.30 27.34
CA THR A 56 -14.07 23.90 26.95
C THR A 56 -14.10 24.22 25.43
N SER A 57 -15.19 24.80 24.92
CA SER A 57 -15.48 25.08 23.50
C SER A 57 -15.03 26.45 22.96
N GLY A 58 -14.89 26.58 21.63
CA GLY A 58 -14.83 27.84 20.89
C GLY A 58 -15.18 27.65 19.40
N GLU A 59 -15.96 28.56 18.83
CA GLU A 59 -16.45 28.53 17.42
C GLU A 59 -15.64 29.48 16.51
N GLY A 60 -15.68 29.26 15.19
CA GLY A 60 -15.12 30.20 14.21
C GLY A 60 -15.29 29.76 12.74
N ASP A 61 -16.16 30.45 11.99
CA ASP A 61 -16.34 30.28 10.54
C ASP A 61 -15.16 30.85 9.73
N GLY A 62 -14.87 30.26 8.56
CA GLY A 62 -13.81 30.76 7.66
C GLY A 62 -13.70 30.04 6.32
N ASN A 63 -14.70 30.17 5.44
CA ASN A 63 -14.73 29.46 4.15
C ASN A 63 -13.87 30.17 3.06
N ALA A 64 -12.83 29.51 2.55
CA ALA A 64 -12.05 29.97 1.40
C ALA A 64 -11.40 28.80 0.64
N ALA A 65 -11.92 28.45 -0.54
CA ALA A 65 -11.30 27.46 -1.42
C ALA A 65 -10.11 28.07 -2.17
N SER A 66 -8.89 27.66 -1.85
CA SER A 66 -7.68 27.95 -2.61
C SER A 66 -7.01 26.65 -3.05
N SER A 67 -6.67 26.55 -4.33
CA SER A 67 -5.92 25.41 -4.86
C SER A 67 -4.46 25.49 -4.41
N SER A 68 -4.14 24.83 -3.30
CA SER A 68 -2.82 24.78 -2.68
C SER A 68 -1.82 23.99 -3.52
N SER A 69 -1.04 24.69 -4.35
CA SER A 69 0.19 24.12 -4.93
C SER A 69 1.21 23.92 -3.81
N SER A 70 1.36 22.68 -3.35
CA SER A 70 2.29 22.29 -2.28
C SER A 70 3.74 22.69 -2.59
N THR A 71 4.28 23.65 -1.83
CA THR A 71 5.71 23.99 -1.86
C THR A 71 6.50 22.97 -1.05
N LEU A 72 6.91 21.90 -1.73
CA LEU A 72 7.83 20.88 -1.22
C LEU A 72 9.12 21.51 -0.65
N SER A 73 9.78 20.79 0.26
CA SER A 73 11.12 21.15 0.73
C SER A 73 12.08 21.32 -0.44
N SER A 74 12.94 22.35 -0.41
CA SER A 74 13.92 22.64 -1.47
C SER A 74 15.02 21.58 -1.62
N SER A 75 15.01 20.53 -0.79
CA SER A 75 15.82 19.33 -0.92
C SER A 75 15.27 18.31 -1.93
N CYS A 76 13.97 18.34 -2.23
CA CYS A 76 13.28 17.31 -2.99
C CYS A 76 12.90 17.84 -4.38
N ALA A 77 13.37 17.19 -5.44
CA ALA A 77 12.96 17.54 -6.80
C ALA A 77 11.47 17.26 -7.00
N ARG A 78 10.77 18.14 -7.73
CA ARG A 78 9.41 17.85 -8.19
C ARG A 78 9.47 16.71 -9.19
N VAL A 79 8.82 15.61 -8.86
CA VAL A 79 8.65 14.44 -9.73
C VAL A 79 7.33 14.61 -10.47
N ASP A 80 7.35 14.49 -11.80
CA ASP A 80 6.11 14.53 -12.57
C ASP A 80 5.28 13.26 -12.31
N PRO A 81 3.93 13.34 -12.33
CA PRO A 81 3.07 12.23 -11.90
C PRO A 81 3.40 10.89 -12.55
N LYS A 82 3.63 10.88 -13.87
CA LYS A 82 3.95 9.67 -14.63
C LYS A 82 5.28 9.02 -14.21
N ASP A 83 6.17 9.76 -13.55
CA ASP A 83 7.51 9.33 -13.14
C ASP A 83 7.59 8.95 -11.64
N ARG A 84 6.47 8.98 -10.92
CA ARG A 84 6.36 8.43 -9.56
C ARG A 84 6.69 6.93 -9.52
N THR A 85 7.56 6.52 -8.61
CA THR A 85 7.79 5.12 -8.25
C THR A 85 7.69 5.04 -6.73
N VAL A 86 6.57 4.52 -6.24
CA VAL A 86 6.25 4.42 -4.82
C VAL A 86 6.66 3.04 -4.31
N ALA A 87 7.59 2.98 -3.37
CA ALA A 87 8.02 1.72 -2.75
C ALA A 87 7.49 1.64 -1.32
N PHE A 88 6.62 0.67 -1.04
CA PHE A 88 6.29 0.31 0.35
C PHE A 88 7.43 -0.51 0.95
N TRP A 89 7.68 -0.29 2.24
CA TRP A 89 8.80 -0.87 2.94
C TRP A 89 8.41 -1.32 4.35
N GLN A 90 8.70 -2.57 4.67
CA GLN A 90 8.43 -3.13 5.99
C GLN A 90 9.48 -2.61 6.98
N SER A 91 9.01 -1.96 8.05
CA SER A 91 9.85 -1.28 9.06
C SER A 91 10.88 -2.17 9.80
N GLU A 92 10.78 -3.50 9.68
CA GLU A 92 11.71 -4.47 10.27
C GLU A 92 12.82 -4.94 9.31
N VAL A 93 12.83 -4.49 8.05
CA VAL A 93 13.67 -5.05 6.98
C VAL A 93 14.68 -4.04 6.44
N ALA A 94 15.97 -4.33 6.68
CA ALA A 94 17.11 -3.52 6.19
C ALA A 94 17.05 -2.03 6.59
N GLY A 95 17.81 -1.18 5.89
CA GLY A 95 17.85 0.26 6.09
C GLY A 95 17.64 1.02 4.78
N CYS A 96 17.36 2.32 4.88
CA CYS A 96 17.09 3.19 3.72
C CYS A 96 18.30 3.33 2.76
N ASP A 97 19.48 2.93 3.19
CA ASP A 97 20.71 2.80 2.39
C ASP A 97 20.64 1.68 1.34
N THR A 98 19.65 0.78 1.43
CA THR A 98 19.41 -0.30 0.46
C THR A 98 18.36 0.01 -0.60
N VAL A 99 17.73 1.20 -0.57
CA VAL A 99 16.64 1.55 -1.49
C VAL A 99 17.17 1.76 -2.92
N PRO A 100 16.56 1.16 -3.96
CA PRO A 100 16.99 1.35 -5.34
C PRO A 100 16.94 2.81 -5.83
N GLU A 101 18.04 3.27 -6.42
CA GLU A 101 18.10 4.55 -7.14
C GLU A 101 17.01 4.60 -8.24
N GLY A 102 16.19 5.65 -8.20
CA GLY A 102 15.01 5.81 -9.07
C GLY A 102 13.66 5.45 -8.42
N VAL A 103 13.66 4.89 -7.20
CA VAL A 103 12.50 5.04 -6.29
C VAL A 103 12.38 6.52 -5.94
N THR A 104 11.18 7.10 -6.11
CA THR A 104 10.95 8.53 -5.88
C THR A 104 10.09 8.84 -4.67
N HIS A 105 9.31 7.87 -4.20
CA HIS A 105 8.50 7.98 -2.99
C HIS A 105 8.62 6.69 -2.18
N PHE A 106 8.69 6.80 -0.86
CA PHE A 106 9.04 5.70 0.03
C PHE A 106 8.10 5.68 1.24
N VAL A 107 7.40 4.58 1.45
CA VAL A 107 6.32 4.47 2.44
C VAL A 107 6.68 3.42 3.50
N PHE A 108 6.80 3.85 4.76
CA PHE A 108 7.11 2.97 5.89
C PHE A 108 5.84 2.28 6.42
N GLY A 109 5.68 0.99 6.16
CA GLY A 109 4.64 0.14 6.76
C GLY A 109 5.05 -0.36 8.16
N PHE A 110 4.26 -0.18 9.21
CA PHE A 110 3.01 0.60 9.36
C PHE A 110 2.96 1.24 10.75
N ALA A 111 2.12 2.26 10.95
CA ALA A 111 1.90 2.89 12.26
C ALA A 111 0.39 2.96 12.59
N LEU A 112 -0.02 2.45 13.75
CA LEU A 112 -1.39 2.57 14.24
C LEU A 112 -1.58 3.91 14.96
N VAL A 113 -2.14 4.89 14.24
CA VAL A 113 -2.32 6.27 14.71
C VAL A 113 -3.52 6.38 15.66
N MET A 114 -3.38 5.90 16.90
CA MET A 114 -4.43 5.97 17.93
C MET A 114 -4.09 6.77 19.20
N GLU A 115 -2.81 7.12 19.43
CA GLU A 115 -2.39 7.94 20.59
C GLU A 115 -1.59 9.19 20.15
N GLU A 116 -0.61 9.06 19.26
CA GLU A 116 0.01 10.21 18.59
C GLU A 116 -0.85 10.76 17.43
N SER A 117 -0.74 12.06 17.16
CA SER A 117 -1.34 12.67 15.98
C SER A 117 -0.45 12.53 14.74
N ALA A 118 -1.09 12.55 13.56
CA ALA A 118 -0.46 12.69 12.24
C ALA A 118 0.72 13.69 12.23
N VAL A 119 0.45 14.91 12.73
CA VAL A 119 1.43 16.01 12.83
C VAL A 119 2.64 15.63 13.69
N ALA A 120 2.42 14.92 14.81
CA ALA A 120 3.49 14.54 15.72
C ALA A 120 4.45 13.51 15.08
N LEU A 121 3.93 12.55 14.31
CA LEU A 121 4.75 11.59 13.57
C LEU A 121 5.63 12.28 12.53
N LEU A 122 5.05 13.14 11.69
CA LEU A 122 5.79 13.89 10.66
C LEU A 122 6.85 14.80 11.28
N THR A 123 6.51 15.51 12.37
CA THR A 123 7.46 16.39 13.07
C THR A 123 8.62 15.61 13.71
N LYS A 124 8.33 14.44 14.30
CA LYS A 124 9.29 13.60 15.03
C LYS A 124 10.27 12.87 14.11
N PHE A 125 9.78 12.33 12.98
CA PHE A 125 10.57 11.51 12.06
C PHE A 125 10.98 12.24 10.78
N ARG A 126 10.44 13.44 10.52
CA ARG A 126 10.65 14.24 9.30
C ARG A 126 10.20 13.51 8.02
N PHE A 127 9.05 12.85 8.08
CA PHE A 127 8.40 12.35 6.89
C PHE A 127 7.78 13.50 6.09
N ASP A 128 7.85 13.44 4.76
CA ASP A 128 7.23 14.42 3.85
C ASP A 128 5.72 14.22 3.69
N GLY A 129 5.10 13.21 4.32
CA GLY A 129 3.69 12.92 4.19
C GLY A 129 3.19 11.72 4.97
N LEU A 130 1.91 11.38 4.75
CA LEU A 130 1.22 10.20 5.27
C LEU A 130 0.55 9.42 4.14
N ASP A 131 0.42 8.12 4.36
CA ASP A 131 -0.39 7.23 3.54
C ASP A 131 -1.51 6.62 4.40
N LEU A 132 -2.72 6.47 3.83
CA LEU A 132 -3.86 5.85 4.50
C LEU A 132 -4.24 4.53 3.82
N ASP A 133 -3.75 3.43 4.39
CA ASP A 133 -4.21 2.07 4.15
C ASP A 133 -5.34 1.72 5.15
N ASP A 134 -6.58 2.17 4.86
CA ASP A 134 -7.78 1.71 5.56
C ASP A 134 -8.14 0.32 4.98
N GLU A 135 -7.84 -0.79 5.65
CA GLU A 135 -8.20 -2.14 5.18
C GLU A 135 -9.67 -2.56 5.48
N THR A 136 -10.54 -1.65 5.94
CA THR A 136 -11.92 -2.05 6.29
C THR A 136 -12.82 -2.26 5.07
N VAL A 137 -13.56 -3.38 5.05
CA VAL A 137 -14.41 -3.80 3.93
C VAL A 137 -15.84 -4.16 4.36
N GLY A 138 -16.76 -4.23 3.40
CA GLY A 138 -18.16 -4.60 3.64
C GLY A 138 -18.82 -3.76 4.73
N ALA A 139 -19.47 -4.41 5.69
CA ALA A 139 -20.16 -3.74 6.80
C ALA A 139 -19.25 -3.03 7.82
N GLN A 140 -17.92 -3.15 7.71
CA GLN A 140 -16.96 -2.39 8.54
C GLN A 140 -16.49 -1.09 7.86
N PHE A 141 -16.61 -1.01 6.53
CA PHE A 141 -16.25 0.19 5.77
C PHE A 141 -17.26 1.32 6.00
N SER A 142 -16.79 2.57 5.90
CA SER A 142 -17.66 3.74 5.87
C SER A 142 -16.99 4.86 5.08
N ALA A 143 -17.51 5.13 3.88
CA ALA A 143 -17.01 6.19 3.01
C ALA A 143 -16.93 7.55 3.73
N ASP A 144 -17.96 7.92 4.49
CA ASP A 144 -18.00 9.17 5.26
C ASP A 144 -16.91 9.22 6.36
N ARG A 145 -16.57 8.08 6.97
CA ARG A 145 -15.49 7.98 7.96
C ARG A 145 -14.12 8.14 7.29
N THR A 146 -13.87 7.45 6.18
CA THR A 146 -12.58 7.50 5.47
C THR A 146 -12.34 8.90 4.87
N VAL A 147 -13.37 9.52 4.26
CA VAL A 147 -13.32 10.91 3.80
C VAL A 147 -13.15 11.89 4.97
N GLY A 148 -13.90 11.70 6.07
CA GLY A 148 -13.78 12.53 7.27
C GLY A 148 -12.41 12.46 7.94
N LEU A 149 -11.77 11.29 7.94
CA LEU A 149 -10.41 11.09 8.45
C LEU A 149 -9.36 11.80 7.58
N LEU A 150 -9.42 11.63 6.26
CA LEU A 150 -8.49 12.31 5.34
C LEU A 150 -8.65 13.82 5.39
N LYS A 151 -9.89 14.31 5.46
CA LYS A 151 -10.18 15.73 5.68
C LYS A 151 -9.58 16.24 6.98
N ALA A 152 -9.87 15.61 8.12
CA ALA A 152 -9.37 16.03 9.42
C ALA A 152 -7.83 15.96 9.50
N THR A 153 -7.22 14.98 8.83
CA THR A 153 -5.76 14.88 8.68
C THR A 153 -5.20 16.06 7.91
N ARG A 154 -5.77 16.42 6.75
CA ARG A 154 -5.36 17.60 5.97
C ARG A 154 -5.51 18.89 6.78
N GLU A 155 -6.67 19.12 7.40
CA GLU A 155 -6.93 20.30 8.24
C GLU A 155 -5.93 20.40 9.42
N ALA A 156 -5.55 19.27 10.04
CA ALA A 156 -4.56 19.24 11.12
C ALA A 156 -3.12 19.49 10.61
N LEU A 157 -2.76 19.00 9.43
CA LEU A 157 -1.46 19.28 8.80
C LEU A 157 -1.34 20.76 8.43
N ASP A 158 -2.37 21.32 7.81
CA ASP A 158 -2.42 22.73 7.40
C ASP A 158 -2.38 23.67 8.62
N ALA A 159 -3.13 23.36 9.69
CA ALA A 159 -3.10 24.09 10.96
C ALA A 159 -1.74 24.01 11.69
N ALA A 160 -0.95 22.96 11.43
CA ALA A 160 0.43 22.84 11.91
C ALA A 160 1.46 23.54 11.02
N GLY A 161 1.04 24.13 9.89
CA GLY A 161 1.92 24.75 8.90
C GLY A 161 2.54 23.79 7.88
N ASN A 162 2.17 22.50 7.92
CA ASN A 162 2.66 21.45 7.02
C ASN A 162 1.83 21.37 5.72
N THR A 163 1.52 22.53 5.11
CA THR A 163 0.63 22.64 3.93
C THR A 163 1.19 22.04 2.64
N SER A 164 2.44 21.56 2.67
CA SER A 164 3.08 20.79 1.60
C SER A 164 3.36 19.33 1.96
N ALA A 165 2.89 18.85 3.12
CA ALA A 165 2.93 17.43 3.43
C ALA A 165 2.00 16.65 2.49
N LEU A 166 2.48 15.55 1.95
CA LEU A 166 1.72 14.65 1.09
C LEU A 166 0.70 13.87 1.91
N LEU A 167 -0.47 13.60 1.33
CA LEU A 167 -1.46 12.67 1.87
C LEU A 167 -1.91 11.73 0.76
N THR A 168 -1.69 10.43 0.91
CA THR A 168 -2.09 9.40 -0.06
C THR A 168 -3.08 8.42 0.55
N TYR A 169 -3.75 7.64 -0.31
CA TYR A 169 -4.76 6.65 0.09
C TYR A 169 -4.57 5.38 -0.74
N ASP A 170 -4.50 4.24 -0.06
CA ASP A 170 -4.41 2.93 -0.69
C ASP A 170 -5.82 2.35 -0.91
N ALA A 171 -6.10 1.98 -2.15
CA ALA A 171 -7.42 1.50 -2.57
C ALA A 171 -7.31 0.12 -3.19
N TYR A 172 -8.19 -0.81 -2.80
CA TYR A 172 -8.24 -2.14 -3.41
C TYR A 172 -8.53 -2.04 -4.91
N PHE A 173 -7.91 -2.91 -5.71
CA PHE A 173 -8.06 -3.00 -7.17
C PHE A 173 -9.49 -2.74 -7.66
N THR A 174 -10.49 -3.36 -7.02
CA THR A 174 -11.90 -3.37 -7.45
C THR A 174 -12.74 -2.21 -6.91
N GLU A 175 -12.21 -1.30 -6.07
CA GLU A 175 -13.00 -0.15 -5.57
C GLU A 175 -13.47 0.77 -6.70
N GLY A 176 -12.68 0.87 -7.78
CA GLY A 176 -13.00 1.67 -8.96
C GLY A 176 -14.12 1.11 -9.82
N ASP A 177 -14.40 -0.19 -9.72
CA ASP A 177 -15.37 -0.89 -10.56
C ASP A 177 -16.72 -1.01 -9.87
N THR A 178 -17.69 -0.21 -10.32
CA THR A 178 -19.05 -0.20 -9.75
C THR A 178 -19.81 -1.50 -9.98
N SER A 179 -19.46 -2.28 -11.01
CA SER A 179 -20.08 -3.59 -11.27
C SER A 179 -19.60 -4.66 -10.30
N VAL A 180 -18.37 -4.52 -9.78
CA VAL A 180 -17.84 -5.39 -8.72
C VAL A 180 -18.22 -4.84 -7.35
N CYS A 181 -17.93 -3.59 -7.03
CA CYS A 181 -18.03 -3.08 -5.66
C CYS A 181 -19.47 -3.04 -5.09
N THR A 182 -20.49 -3.04 -5.96
CA THR A 182 -21.91 -3.09 -5.59
C THR A 182 -22.54 -4.49 -5.69
N ALA A 183 -21.79 -5.51 -6.13
CA ALA A 183 -22.31 -6.87 -6.30
C ALA A 183 -22.65 -7.52 -4.95
N ALA A 184 -23.78 -8.23 -4.90
CA ALA A 184 -24.20 -8.94 -3.68
C ALA A 184 -23.24 -10.08 -3.31
N GLU A 185 -22.58 -10.63 -4.33
CA GLU A 185 -21.62 -11.73 -4.27
C GLU A 185 -20.29 -11.30 -3.63
N SER A 186 -19.88 -10.04 -3.77
CA SER A 186 -18.63 -9.50 -3.21
C SER A 186 -18.82 -8.70 -1.92
N ALA A 187 -20.04 -8.24 -1.61
CA ALA A 187 -20.35 -7.25 -0.56
C ALA A 187 -19.83 -7.56 0.86
N ALA A 188 -19.42 -8.80 1.15
CA ALA A 188 -18.76 -9.16 2.41
C ALA A 188 -17.26 -8.78 2.46
N TYR A 189 -16.61 -8.60 1.31
CA TYR A 189 -15.18 -8.32 1.14
C TYR A 189 -14.92 -7.36 -0.04
N SER A 190 -15.81 -6.38 -0.23
CA SER A 190 -15.63 -5.27 -1.17
C SER A 190 -16.09 -3.95 -0.57
N ARG A 191 -15.72 -2.86 -1.22
CA ARG A 191 -16.22 -1.50 -1.00
C ARG A 191 -16.11 -0.69 -2.29
N CYS A 192 -16.90 0.35 -2.43
CA CYS A 192 -16.81 1.27 -3.58
C CYS A 192 -15.92 2.47 -3.24
N PHE A 193 -15.13 2.93 -4.20
CA PHE A 193 -14.19 4.03 -4.00
C PHE A 193 -14.91 5.32 -3.56
N PRO A 194 -14.55 5.91 -2.40
CA PRO A 194 -15.19 7.10 -1.89
C PRO A 194 -14.65 8.37 -2.58
N THR A 195 -15.08 8.65 -3.82
CA THR A 195 -14.50 9.69 -4.72
C THR A 195 -14.16 11.05 -4.11
N LYS A 196 -14.87 11.50 -3.06
CA LYS A 196 -14.54 12.70 -2.28
C LYS A 196 -13.15 12.69 -1.63
N VAL A 197 -12.47 11.55 -1.48
CA VAL A 197 -11.08 11.53 -0.96
C VAL A 197 -10.12 12.32 -1.85
N LEU A 198 -10.44 12.44 -3.15
CA LEU A 198 -9.71 13.26 -4.13
C LEU A 198 -9.77 14.78 -3.85
N GLU A 199 -10.57 15.22 -2.88
CA GLU A 199 -10.54 16.60 -2.35
C GLU A 199 -9.38 16.83 -1.36
N TYR A 200 -8.76 15.77 -0.82
CA TYR A 200 -7.82 15.83 0.32
C TYR A 200 -6.46 15.14 0.05
N VAL A 201 -6.41 14.15 -0.84
CA VAL A 201 -5.21 13.39 -1.20
C VAL A 201 -4.46 13.94 -2.41
N ASP A 202 -3.14 13.79 -2.42
CA ASP A 202 -2.24 14.15 -3.52
C ASP A 202 -2.29 13.11 -4.67
N TRP A 203 -2.51 11.82 -4.34
CA TRP A 203 -2.90 10.74 -5.26
C TRP A 203 -3.42 9.50 -4.49
N VAL A 204 -3.95 8.53 -5.22
CA VAL A 204 -4.39 7.20 -4.76
C VAL A 204 -3.39 6.14 -5.24
N ASN A 205 -3.02 5.16 -4.41
CA ASN A 205 -2.33 3.98 -4.92
C ASN A 205 -3.36 2.86 -5.15
N ILE A 206 -3.52 2.41 -6.40
CA ILE A 206 -4.44 1.32 -6.73
C ILE A 206 -3.71 0.01 -6.46
N MET A 207 -4.06 -0.68 -5.38
CA MET A 207 -3.53 -1.99 -4.99
C MET A 207 -3.99 -3.07 -5.97
N ALA A 208 -3.38 -3.16 -7.15
CA ALA A 208 -3.69 -4.12 -8.21
C ALA A 208 -3.06 -5.51 -7.93
N TYR A 209 -3.37 -6.04 -6.74
CA TYR A 209 -2.91 -7.32 -6.22
C TYR A 209 -3.91 -7.88 -5.21
N ASN A 210 -3.62 -9.05 -4.61
CA ASN A 210 -4.54 -9.76 -3.70
C ASN A 210 -5.96 -9.95 -4.32
N ILE A 211 -6.05 -10.25 -5.62
CA ILE A 211 -7.34 -10.32 -6.32
C ILE A 211 -8.03 -11.67 -6.09
N ASP A 212 -7.37 -12.77 -6.46
CA ASP A 212 -7.88 -14.13 -6.30
C ASP A 212 -6.79 -15.06 -5.75
N LYS A 213 -7.20 -16.19 -5.16
CA LYS A 213 -6.33 -17.25 -4.65
C LYS A 213 -6.07 -18.34 -5.68
N ASP A 214 -6.88 -18.42 -6.73
CA ASP A 214 -6.61 -19.24 -7.91
C ASP A 214 -5.66 -18.51 -8.88
N ASN A 215 -4.61 -19.19 -9.32
CA ASN A 215 -3.55 -18.57 -10.11
C ASN A 215 -4.00 -18.20 -11.53
N ASP A 216 -4.80 -19.06 -12.18
CA ASP A 216 -5.23 -18.85 -13.56
C ASP A 216 -6.30 -17.74 -13.62
N THR A 217 -7.19 -17.70 -12.63
CA THR A 217 -8.19 -16.63 -12.44
C THR A 217 -7.52 -15.28 -12.16
N ALA A 218 -6.56 -15.23 -11.23
CA ALA A 218 -5.81 -14.00 -10.96
C ALA A 218 -5.04 -13.52 -12.21
N ALA A 219 -4.34 -14.42 -12.90
CA ALA A 219 -3.60 -14.09 -14.13
C ALA A 219 -4.52 -13.56 -15.25
N ALA A 220 -5.72 -14.11 -15.41
CA ALA A 220 -6.70 -13.65 -16.39
C ALA A 220 -7.23 -12.24 -16.05
N ILE A 221 -7.49 -11.93 -14.78
CA ILE A 221 -7.91 -10.59 -14.34
C ILE A 221 -6.77 -9.59 -14.53
N TYR A 222 -5.54 -9.95 -14.14
CA TYR A 222 -4.36 -9.11 -14.30
C TYR A 222 -4.08 -8.73 -15.77
N ALA A 223 -4.22 -9.68 -16.69
CA ALA A 223 -4.06 -9.45 -18.14
C ALA A 223 -5.24 -8.68 -18.78
N ALA A 224 -6.40 -8.60 -18.13
CA ALA A 224 -7.53 -7.80 -18.59
C ALA A 224 -7.50 -6.35 -18.06
N ALA A 225 -6.82 -6.11 -16.95
CA ALA A 225 -6.95 -4.92 -16.09
C ALA A 225 -6.95 -3.56 -16.82
N VAL A 226 -6.05 -3.37 -17.79
CA VAL A 226 -5.94 -2.12 -18.58
C VAL A 226 -7.24 -1.79 -19.32
N ASN A 227 -7.93 -2.82 -19.82
CA ASN A 227 -9.16 -2.68 -20.60
C ASN A 227 -10.44 -2.86 -19.77
N THR A 228 -10.33 -3.20 -18.48
CA THR A 228 -11.45 -3.43 -17.57
C THR A 228 -11.37 -2.53 -16.34
N THR A 229 -10.68 -2.96 -15.29
CA THR A 229 -10.72 -2.32 -13.98
C THR A 229 -10.00 -0.97 -13.97
N PHE A 230 -8.89 -0.81 -14.70
CA PHE A 230 -8.26 0.51 -14.85
C PHE A 230 -9.15 1.47 -15.66
N ALA A 231 -9.85 1.00 -16.69
CA ALA A 231 -10.84 1.81 -17.41
C ALA A 231 -12.01 2.26 -16.49
N ALA A 232 -12.44 1.41 -15.55
CA ALA A 232 -13.41 1.78 -14.53
C ALA A 232 -12.85 2.82 -13.53
N TRP A 233 -11.60 2.66 -13.07
CA TRP A 233 -10.89 3.68 -12.29
C TRP A 233 -10.80 5.03 -12.98
N GLY A 234 -10.58 5.05 -14.30
CA GLY A 234 -10.62 6.27 -15.10
C GLY A 234 -11.94 7.05 -14.98
N THR A 235 -13.06 6.37 -14.69
CA THR A 235 -14.34 7.02 -14.40
C THR A 235 -14.35 7.66 -13.02
N GLN A 236 -13.85 6.98 -11.98
CA GLN A 236 -13.80 7.51 -10.61
C GLN A 236 -12.83 8.70 -10.46
N LEU A 237 -11.73 8.67 -11.20
CA LEU A 237 -10.70 9.72 -11.23
C LEU A 237 -11.10 10.92 -12.10
N GLY A 238 -12.33 10.96 -12.64
CA GLY A 238 -12.80 12.02 -13.53
C GLY A 238 -12.00 12.13 -14.84
N GLY A 239 -11.39 11.02 -15.29
CA GLY A 239 -10.46 10.96 -16.42
C GLY A 239 -9.00 11.31 -16.08
N ASN A 240 -8.68 11.69 -14.84
CA ASN A 240 -7.36 12.19 -14.46
C ASN A 240 -6.48 11.11 -13.79
N PHE A 241 -5.85 10.25 -14.59
CA PHE A 241 -4.93 9.22 -14.09
C PHE A 241 -3.67 9.76 -13.41
N SER A 242 -3.34 11.06 -13.50
CA SER A 242 -2.22 11.64 -12.73
C SER A 242 -2.45 11.62 -11.21
N LEU A 243 -3.69 11.36 -10.79
CA LEU A 243 -4.10 11.13 -9.40
C LEU A 243 -4.04 9.65 -8.97
N ALA A 244 -3.49 8.74 -9.79
CA ALA A 244 -3.40 7.32 -9.44
C ALA A 244 -2.07 6.66 -9.82
N THR A 245 -1.45 5.95 -8.89
CA THR A 245 -0.38 4.97 -9.20
C THR A 245 -0.97 3.58 -9.40
N ILE A 246 -0.32 2.75 -10.22
CA ILE A 246 -0.65 1.33 -10.36
C ILE A 246 0.27 0.50 -9.46
N GLY A 247 -0.28 -0.03 -8.37
CA GLY A 247 0.40 -0.84 -7.37
C GLY A 247 0.42 -2.33 -7.70
N LEU A 248 1.55 -2.99 -7.51
CA LEU A 248 1.72 -4.44 -7.69
C LEU A 248 2.31 -5.08 -6.42
N CYS A 249 2.05 -6.37 -6.18
CA CYS A 249 2.75 -7.13 -5.14
C CYS A 249 3.82 -8.06 -5.71
N VAL A 250 4.83 -8.37 -4.90
CA VAL A 250 5.90 -9.31 -5.23
C VAL A 250 6.14 -10.33 -4.13
N GLU A 251 6.27 -11.60 -4.54
CA GLU A 251 6.64 -12.74 -3.68
C GLU A 251 5.89 -12.77 -2.34
N GLY A 252 6.61 -12.77 -1.21
CA GLY A 252 6.05 -12.75 0.14
C GLY A 252 5.42 -11.40 0.57
N GLY A 253 5.43 -10.39 -0.30
CA GLY A 253 4.65 -9.16 -0.14
C GLY A 253 3.18 -9.35 -0.52
N CYS A 254 2.87 -10.31 -1.40
CA CYS A 254 1.49 -10.68 -1.70
C CYS A 254 0.84 -11.35 -0.49
N ALA A 255 -0.25 -10.78 0.04
CA ALA A 255 -0.94 -11.32 1.22
C ALA A 255 -1.71 -12.60 0.90
N TYR A 256 -2.26 -12.71 -0.32
CA TYR A 256 -2.74 -13.96 -0.90
C TYR A 256 -2.79 -13.90 -2.43
N GLY A 257 -2.80 -15.08 -3.06
CA GLY A 257 -2.73 -15.21 -4.52
C GLY A 257 -1.34 -14.93 -5.08
N PRO A 258 -1.17 -15.01 -6.41
CA PRO A 258 0.01 -14.52 -7.09
C PRO A 258 -0.07 -13.01 -7.30
N GLY A 259 1.07 -12.34 -7.40
CA GLY A 259 1.17 -11.02 -8.04
C GLY A 259 1.06 -11.11 -9.57
N PRO A 260 1.00 -9.96 -10.27
CA PRO A 260 1.09 -9.94 -11.74
C PRO A 260 2.43 -10.50 -12.22
N ASN A 261 2.45 -11.15 -13.38
CA ASN A 261 3.68 -11.68 -13.98
C ASN A 261 4.45 -10.58 -14.75
N ALA A 262 5.74 -10.82 -15.06
CA ALA A 262 6.61 -9.84 -15.69
C ALA A 262 6.07 -9.23 -17.01
N THR A 263 5.29 -9.97 -17.81
CA THR A 263 4.65 -9.44 -19.03
C THR A 263 3.56 -8.43 -18.68
N VAL A 264 2.71 -8.75 -17.70
CA VAL A 264 1.68 -7.84 -17.18
C VAL A 264 2.32 -6.61 -16.54
N ILE A 265 3.39 -6.78 -15.75
CA ILE A 265 4.10 -5.67 -15.12
C ILE A 265 4.68 -4.70 -16.17
N ALA A 266 5.17 -5.22 -17.30
CA ALA A 266 5.63 -4.40 -18.41
C ALA A 266 4.48 -3.62 -19.09
N GLU A 267 3.33 -4.27 -19.34
CA GLU A 267 2.12 -3.63 -19.89
C GLU A 267 1.57 -2.55 -18.95
N TRP A 268 1.49 -2.84 -17.65
CA TRP A 268 1.05 -1.88 -16.63
C TRP A 268 2.02 -0.72 -16.48
N LYS A 269 3.34 -0.95 -16.62
CA LYS A 269 4.32 0.14 -16.71
C LYS A 269 4.08 0.99 -17.95
N GLU A 270 3.89 0.41 -19.13
CA GLU A 270 3.58 1.17 -20.34
C GLU A 270 2.29 1.98 -20.21
N PHE A 271 1.27 1.43 -19.54
CA PHE A 271 0.04 2.15 -19.19
C PHE A 271 0.29 3.30 -18.20
N ALA A 272 0.96 3.06 -17.07
CA ALA A 272 1.06 4.02 -15.97
C ALA A 272 2.10 5.15 -16.21
N ARG A 273 3.02 4.96 -17.17
CA ARG A 273 4.04 5.95 -17.56
C ARG A 273 3.59 6.88 -18.71
N GLN A 274 2.34 6.82 -19.17
CA GLN A 274 1.82 7.71 -20.21
C GLN A 274 1.72 9.17 -19.74
N ASP A 275 1.77 10.12 -20.68
CA ASP A 275 1.59 11.54 -20.37
C ASP A 275 0.19 11.78 -19.79
N GLY A 276 0.14 12.32 -18.55
CA GLY A 276 -1.09 12.51 -17.79
C GLY A 276 -1.49 11.34 -16.88
N HIS A 277 -0.68 10.27 -16.80
CA HIS A 277 -0.87 9.18 -15.83
C HIS A 277 0.02 9.37 -14.58
N GLY A 278 -0.17 8.56 -13.54
CA GLY A 278 0.34 8.82 -12.19
C GLY A 278 1.43 7.90 -11.64
N GLY A 279 2.01 7.02 -12.47
CA GLY A 279 3.20 6.22 -12.12
C GLY A 279 2.91 4.85 -11.49
N MET A 280 3.94 4.22 -10.93
CA MET A 280 3.90 2.84 -10.42
C MET A 280 4.08 2.79 -8.89
N MET A 281 3.51 1.77 -8.25
CA MET A 281 3.69 1.45 -6.84
C MET A 281 4.06 -0.05 -6.67
N ILE A 282 4.78 -0.40 -5.59
CA ILE A 282 5.09 -1.80 -5.25
C ILE A 282 4.97 -2.09 -3.74
N TYR A 283 4.25 -3.18 -3.41
CA TYR A 283 4.08 -3.71 -2.06
C TYR A 283 4.75 -5.10 -1.90
N ALA A 284 5.82 -5.26 -1.13
CA ALA A 284 6.69 -4.23 -0.56
C ALA A 284 8.10 -4.47 -1.10
N ALA A 285 8.76 -3.43 -1.62
CA ALA A 285 10.09 -3.54 -2.22
C ALA A 285 11.13 -4.14 -1.25
N SER A 286 10.90 -4.00 0.07
CA SER A 286 11.72 -4.60 1.12
C SER A 286 11.82 -6.13 1.05
N THR A 287 10.88 -6.85 0.42
CA THR A 287 10.98 -8.31 0.26
C THR A 287 12.06 -8.71 -0.74
N GLU A 288 12.37 -7.85 -1.72
CA GLU A 288 13.33 -8.12 -2.78
C GLU A 288 14.79 -7.83 -2.41
N VAL A 289 15.07 -7.35 -1.19
CA VAL A 289 16.41 -6.94 -0.71
C VAL A 289 17.47 -8.05 -0.92
N ALA A 290 17.07 -9.31 -0.81
CA ALA A 290 17.96 -10.47 -0.97
C ALA A 290 18.34 -10.77 -2.43
N GLU A 291 17.59 -10.25 -3.41
CA GLU A 291 17.75 -10.54 -4.84
C GLU A 291 18.15 -9.31 -5.69
N ASP A 292 18.50 -8.20 -5.03
CA ASP A 292 18.80 -6.90 -5.65
C ASP A 292 17.63 -6.29 -6.46
N PHE A 293 16.41 -6.42 -5.93
CA PHE A 293 15.23 -5.66 -6.36
C PHE A 293 14.82 -5.82 -7.83
N PRO A 294 14.75 -7.05 -8.40
CA PRO A 294 14.53 -7.27 -9.83
C PRO A 294 13.23 -6.63 -10.35
N VAL A 295 12.13 -6.66 -9.59
CA VAL A 295 10.84 -6.10 -10.00
C VAL A 295 10.76 -4.60 -9.70
N THR A 296 11.17 -4.13 -8.53
CA THR A 296 11.24 -2.68 -8.24
C THR A 296 12.08 -1.97 -9.30
N ARG A 297 13.27 -2.50 -9.64
CA ARG A 297 14.12 -1.96 -10.71
C ARG A 297 13.44 -2.02 -12.09
N SER A 298 12.61 -3.03 -12.35
CA SER A 298 11.86 -3.12 -13.61
C SER A 298 10.81 -2.01 -13.77
N ILE A 299 10.19 -1.53 -12.69
CA ILE A 299 9.12 -0.51 -12.75
C ILE A 299 9.62 0.93 -12.67
N ILE A 300 10.82 1.19 -12.15
CA ILE A 300 11.45 2.53 -12.07
C ILE A 300 11.43 3.26 -13.43
N SER A 301 11.17 4.58 -13.41
CA SER A 301 11.23 5.40 -14.64
C SER A 301 12.68 5.63 -15.08
N THR A 302 12.91 5.75 -16.38
CA THR A 302 14.26 5.86 -16.99
C THR A 302 14.50 7.23 -17.62
N THR A 303 13.91 8.26 -17.02
CA THR A 303 13.88 9.66 -17.47
C THR A 303 14.95 10.52 -16.79
#